data_AF-A0A1B9GC29-F1
#
_entry.id   AF-A0A1B9GC29-F1
#
_cell.length_a   1.000
_cell.length_b   1.000
_cell.length_c   1.000
_cell.angle_alpha   90.00
_cell.angle_beta   90.00
_cell.angle_gamma   90.00
#
_symmetry.space_group_name_H-M   'P 1'
#
loop_
_entity.id
_entity.type
_entity.pdbx_description
1 polymer ?
#
loop_
_entity_poly.entity_id
_entity_poly.type
_entity_poly.pdbx_seq_one_letter_code
_entity_poly.pdbx_strand_id
1 'polypeptide(L)'
;MSLSSSNISSDLSNLLSLPPSTLSTLLDPPPSSIRPTSEDQSPIQVLSAFSPSQATPEQSQTLIKCYITQMNEAKTLERGGEIDKLGERIDTLRERGGGLEGTLSEVKVKV
;
A
#
# COMPACT_ATOMS: atom_id res chain seq x y z
N MET A 1 23.66 -8.65 33.10
CA MET A 1 22.44 -7.90 33.40
C MET A 1 21.27 -8.88 33.35
N SER A 2 20.91 -9.50 34.48
CA SER A 2 19.80 -10.46 34.52
C SER A 2 18.47 -9.73 34.35
N LEU A 3 17.70 -10.11 33.32
CA LEU A 3 16.32 -9.67 33.14
C LEU A 3 15.44 -10.48 34.10
N SER A 4 15.36 -10.03 35.35
CA SER A 4 14.50 -10.62 36.38
C SER A 4 13.03 -10.39 36.03
N SER A 5 12.23 -11.46 35.97
CA SER A 5 10.79 -11.42 35.66
C SER A 5 9.97 -10.55 36.63
N SER A 6 10.50 -10.26 37.81
CA SER A 6 9.93 -9.31 38.79
C SER A 6 9.82 -7.89 38.24
N ASN A 7 10.66 -7.50 37.29
CA ASN A 7 10.74 -6.12 36.80
C ASN A 7 9.74 -5.85 35.66
N ILE A 8 9.25 -6.89 34.99
CA ILE A 8 8.29 -6.76 33.88
C ILE A 8 6.92 -6.33 34.39
N SER A 9 6.49 -6.87 35.54
CA SER A 9 5.19 -6.50 36.11
C SER A 9 5.18 -5.04 36.57
N SER A 10 6.27 -4.55 37.17
CA SER A 10 6.39 -3.14 37.55
C SER A 10 6.46 -2.22 36.34
N ASP A 11 7.14 -2.63 35.27
CA ASP A 11 7.27 -1.82 34.05
C ASP A 11 5.94 -1.72 33.29
N LEU A 12 5.20 -2.83 33.21
CA LEU A 12 3.85 -2.84 32.64
C LEU A 12 2.87 -1.98 33.46
N SER A 13 2.97 -2.04 34.79
CA SER A 13 2.14 -1.21 35.67
C SER A 13 2.43 0.28 35.46
N ASN A 14 3.71 0.63 35.30
CA ASN A 14 4.14 1.99 34.99
C ASN A 14 3.63 2.45 33.62
N LEU A 15 3.75 1.62 32.59
CA LEU A 15 3.21 1.88 31.24
C LEU A 15 1.68 2.07 31.24
N LEU A 16 0.96 1.27 32.02
CA LEU A 16 -0.50 1.38 32.18
C LEU A 16 -0.93 2.58 33.02
N SER A 17 -0.05 3.09 33.88
CA SER A 17 -0.31 4.30 34.68
C SER A 17 -0.10 5.60 33.92
N LEU A 18 0.52 5.54 32.74
CA LEU A 18 0.76 6.73 31.93
C LEU A 18 -0.55 7.19 31.26
N PRO A 19 -0.83 8.52 31.27
CA PRO A 19 -2.02 9.03 30.63
C PRO A 19 -1.94 8.84 29.10
N PRO A 20 -3.06 8.54 28.43
CA PRO A 20 -3.07 8.19 27.00
C PRO A 20 -2.50 9.28 26.08
N SER A 21 -2.43 10.54 26.55
CA SER A 21 -1.77 11.64 25.84
C SER A 21 -0.26 11.45 25.67
N THR A 22 0.40 10.70 26.58
CA THR A 22 1.84 10.41 26.49
C THR A 22 2.14 9.28 25.51
N LEU A 23 1.18 8.39 25.25
CA LEU A 23 1.28 7.38 24.19
C LEU A 23 1.20 8.04 22.81
N SER A 24 0.33 9.06 22.64
CA SER A 24 0.27 9.83 21.40
C SER A 24 1.62 10.49 21.07
N THR A 25 2.34 11.02 22.07
CA THR A 25 3.68 11.62 21.85
C THR A 25 4.78 10.60 21.53
N LEU A 26 4.58 9.33 21.89
CA LEU A 26 5.53 8.23 21.65
C LEU A 26 5.26 7.53 20.31
N LEU A 27 4.00 7.53 19.86
CA LEU A 27 3.58 7.02 18.56
C LEU A 27 3.64 8.08 17.44
N ASP A 28 3.57 9.36 17.78
CA ASP A 28 3.81 10.44 16.82
C ASP A 28 5.32 10.62 16.62
N PRO A 29 5.83 10.55 15.38
CA PRO A 29 7.18 11.01 15.09
C PRO A 29 7.27 12.52 15.40
N PRO A 30 8.44 13.04 15.82
CA PRO A 30 8.60 14.46 16.13
C PRO A 30 8.14 15.31 14.94
N PRO A 31 7.56 16.52 15.16
CA PRO A 31 7.23 17.47 14.10
C PRO A 31 8.52 18.07 13.56
N SER A 32 9.28 17.22 12.86
CA SER A 32 10.45 17.59 12.11
C SER A 32 9.91 18.14 10.81
N SER A 33 9.88 19.47 10.73
CA SER A 33 10.10 20.25 9.51
C SER A 33 9.75 19.49 8.22
N ILE A 34 8.57 19.77 7.67
CA ILE A 34 8.15 19.31 6.34
C ILE A 34 9.13 19.88 5.32
N ARG A 35 10.27 19.22 5.19
CA ARG A 35 11.09 19.24 4.00
C ARG A 35 10.62 18.01 3.24
N PRO A 36 9.98 18.16 2.08
CA PRO A 36 9.57 17.00 1.30
C PRO A 36 10.86 16.31 0.84
N THR A 37 11.27 15.26 1.55
CA THR A 37 12.22 14.29 1.04
C THR A 37 11.48 13.47 0.01
N SER A 38 11.76 13.77 -1.24
CA SER A 38 11.12 13.30 -2.46
C SER A 38 11.28 11.81 -2.77
N GLU A 39 11.49 10.95 -1.77
CA GLU A 39 11.97 9.57 -2.02
C GLU A 39 10.96 8.45 -1.72
N ASP A 40 9.84 8.71 -1.02
CA ASP A 40 8.92 7.62 -0.63
C ASP A 40 7.43 7.86 -0.95
N GLN A 41 7.08 8.91 -1.69
CA GLN A 41 5.68 9.10 -2.11
C GLN A 41 5.35 8.22 -3.30
N SER A 42 4.38 7.32 -3.14
CA SER A 42 3.86 6.52 -4.25
C SER A 42 3.32 7.45 -5.36
N PRO A 43 3.57 7.16 -6.65
CA PRO A 43 3.15 8.02 -7.75
C PRO A 43 1.64 8.36 -7.73
N ILE A 44 0.81 7.44 -7.23
CA ILE A 44 -0.64 7.62 -7.12
C ILE A 44 -1.00 8.64 -6.02
N GLN A 45 -0.23 8.69 -4.94
CA GLN A 45 -0.40 9.69 -3.88
C GLN A 45 -0.01 11.08 -4.40
N VAL A 46 1.08 11.19 -5.16
CA VAL A 46 1.50 12.45 -5.80
C VAL A 46 0.41 12.98 -6.73
N LEU A 47 -0.22 12.10 -7.52
CA LEU A 47 -1.33 12.48 -8.42
C LEU A 47 -2.58 12.91 -7.64
N SER A 48 -2.93 12.18 -6.58
CA SER A 48 -4.11 12.48 -5.75
C SER A 48 -3.97 13.78 -4.94
N ALA A 49 -2.75 14.16 -4.58
CA ALA A 49 -2.46 15.38 -3.84
C ALA A 49 -2.25 16.60 -4.76
N PHE A 50 -2.10 16.39 -6.07
CA PHE A 50 -1.89 17.49 -7.02
C PHE A 50 -3.18 18.26 -7.26
N SER A 51 -3.16 19.56 -6.93
CA SER A 51 -4.24 20.48 -7.28
C SER A 51 -3.72 21.58 -8.21
N PRO A 52 -4.27 21.73 -9.43
CA PRO A 52 -3.83 22.76 -10.37
C PRO A 52 -3.92 24.19 -9.81
N SER A 53 -4.84 24.44 -8.86
CA SER A 53 -5.06 25.75 -8.26
C SER A 53 -4.02 26.13 -7.19
N GLN A 54 -3.23 25.18 -6.70
CA GLN A 54 -2.17 25.39 -5.72
C GLN A 54 -0.80 24.87 -6.20
N ALA A 55 -0.70 24.51 -7.48
CA ALA A 55 0.47 23.84 -8.03
C ALA A 55 1.69 24.75 -8.04
N THR A 56 2.75 24.33 -7.34
CA THR A 56 4.07 24.96 -7.47
C THR A 56 4.88 24.33 -8.62
N PRO A 57 5.91 25.02 -9.14
CA PRO A 57 6.81 24.45 -10.15
C PRO A 57 7.45 23.13 -9.71
N GLU A 58 7.82 22.99 -8.44
CA GLU A 58 8.44 21.79 -7.87
C GLU A 58 7.46 20.61 -7.82
N GLN A 59 6.21 20.87 -7.45
CA GLN A 59 5.14 19.86 -7.46
C GLN A 59 4.86 19.37 -8.89
N SER A 60 4.85 20.30 -9.84
CA SER A 60 4.65 20.00 -11.26
C SER A 60 5.79 19.13 -11.81
N GLN A 61 7.04 19.45 -11.47
CA GLN A 61 8.20 18.62 -11.86
C GLN A 61 8.18 17.24 -11.20
N THR A 62 7.74 17.16 -9.95
CA THR A 62 7.60 15.89 -9.22
C THR A 62 6.55 15.00 -9.89
N LEU A 63 5.40 15.57 -10.25
CA LEU A 63 4.35 14.87 -10.98
C LEU A 63 4.84 14.33 -12.33
N ILE A 64 5.58 15.15 -13.09
CA ILE A 64 6.15 14.77 -14.39
C ILE A 64 7.15 13.61 -14.23
N LYS A 65 8.03 13.67 -13.21
CA LYS A 65 8.99 12.59 -12.95
C LYS A 65 8.28 11.28 -12.59
N CYS A 66 7.29 11.33 -11.69
CA CYS A 66 6.49 10.17 -11.33
C CYS A 66 5.78 9.55 -12.55
N TYR A 67 5.22 10.38 -13.42
CA TYR A 67 4.58 9.94 -14.66
C TYR A 67 5.56 9.23 -15.61
N ILE A 68 6.75 9.80 -15.83
CA ILE A 68 7.77 9.20 -16.68
C ILE A 68 8.22 7.84 -16.11
N THR A 69 8.41 7.75 -14.80
CA THR A 69 8.78 6.49 -14.13
C THR A 69 7.72 5.41 -14.34
N GLN A 70 6.44 5.71 -14.09
CA GLN A 70 5.35 4.76 -14.33
C GLN A 70 5.25 4.34 -15.80
N MET A 71 5.44 5.27 -16.73
CA MET A 71 5.35 4.95 -18.15
C MET A 71 6.51 4.07 -18.63
N ASN A 72 7.70 4.22 -18.05
CA ASN A 72 8.84 3.34 -18.32
C ASN A 72 8.63 1.94 -17.72
N GLU A 73 8.05 1.87 -16.53
CA GLU A 73 7.68 0.59 -15.90
C GLU A 73 6.64 -0.16 -16.73
N ALA A 74 5.58 0.54 -17.19
CA ALA A 74 4.57 -0.02 -18.07
C ALA A 74 5.16 -0.56 -19.39
N LYS A 75 6.07 0.19 -20.04
CA LYS A 75 6.80 -0.28 -21.23
C LYS A 75 7.67 -1.49 -20.96
N THR A 76 8.21 -1.61 -19.75
CA THR A 76 9.02 -2.76 -19.34
C THR A 76 8.15 -3.99 -19.16
N LEU A 77 6.97 -3.83 -18.54
CA LEU A 77 5.95 -4.89 -18.45
C LEU A 77 5.47 -5.38 -19.82
N GLU A 78 5.22 -4.43 -20.74
CA GLU A 78 4.81 -4.71 -22.11
C GLU A 78 5.90 -5.50 -22.87
N ARG A 79 7.17 -5.08 -22.74
CA ARG A 79 8.30 -5.78 -23.38
C ARG A 79 8.60 -7.14 -22.74
N GLY A 80 8.28 -7.31 -21.45
CA GLY A 80 8.54 -8.55 -20.71
C GLY A 80 7.55 -9.69 -20.97
N GLY A 81 6.50 -9.45 -21.78
CA GLY A 81 5.43 -10.43 -22.01
C GLY A 81 4.64 -10.77 -20.75
N GLU A 82 4.76 -9.97 -19.69
CA GLU A 82 4.01 -10.18 -18.44
C GLU A 82 2.52 -9.92 -18.64
N ILE A 83 2.17 -9.05 -19.59
CA ILE A 83 0.78 -8.79 -20.00
C ILE A 83 0.16 -10.04 -20.63
N ASP A 84 0.89 -10.76 -21.48
CA ASP A 84 0.41 -11.99 -22.12
C ASP A 84 0.22 -13.10 -21.08
N LYS A 85 1.16 -13.25 -20.14
CA LYS A 85 1.02 -14.19 -19.00
C LYS A 85 -0.14 -13.82 -18.08
N LEU A 86 -0.42 -12.53 -17.90
CA LEU A 86 -1.58 -12.06 -17.15
C LEU A 86 -2.88 -12.41 -17.88
N GLY A 87 -2.90 -12.26 -19.21
CA GLY A 87 -4.00 -12.69 -20.08
C GLY A 87 -4.29 -14.18 -19.94
N GLU A 88 -3.28 -15.05 -20.08
CA GLU A 88 -3.43 -16.50 -19.90
C GLU A 88 -3.97 -16.87 -18.52
N ARG A 89 -3.52 -16.19 -17.45
CA ARG A 89 -4.02 -16.43 -16.09
C ARG A 89 -5.48 -16.01 -15.94
N ILE A 90 -5.89 -14.90 -16.56
CA ILE A 90 -7.29 -14.45 -16.57
C ILE A 90 -8.17 -15.46 -17.30
N ASP A 91 -7.73 -15.94 -18.46
CA ASP A 91 -8.48 -16.91 -19.25
C ASP A 91 -8.60 -18.26 -18.52
N THR A 92 -7.52 -18.72 -17.88
CA THR A 92 -7.54 -19.92 -17.02
C THR A 92 -8.53 -19.76 -15.86
N LEU A 93 -8.56 -18.60 -15.21
CA LEU A 93 -9.51 -18.32 -14.13
C LEU A 93 -10.95 -18.27 -14.65
N ARG A 94 -11.17 -17.73 -15.84
CA ARG A 94 -12.48 -17.68 -16.49
C ARG A 94 -12.99 -19.09 -16.83
N GLU A 95 -12.14 -19.93 -17.42
CA GLU A 95 -12.48 -21.32 -17.74
C GLU A 95 -12.85 -22.11 -16.49
N ARG A 96 -12.05 -21.98 -15.42
CA ARG A 96 -12.36 -22.58 -14.11
C ARG A 96 -13.67 -22.06 -13.53
N GLY A 97 -13.96 -20.77 -13.67
CA GLY A 97 -15.22 -20.16 -13.27
C GLY A 97 -16.43 -20.74 -14.03
N GLY A 98 -16.32 -20.86 -15.35
CA GLY A 98 -17.37 -21.46 -16.19
C GLY A 98 -17.61 -22.94 -15.88
N GLY A 99 -16.55 -23.71 -15.60
CA GLY A 99 -16.68 -25.10 -15.15
C GLY A 99 -17.37 -25.22 -13.77
N LEU A 100 -17.09 -24.30 -12.86
CA LEU A 100 -17.78 -24.22 -11.57
C LEU A 100 -19.26 -23.83 -11.72
N GLU A 101 -19.58 -22.88 -12.60
CA GLU A 101 -20.97 -22.52 -12.91
C GLU A 101 -21.75 -23.70 -13.51
N GLY A 102 -21.14 -24.42 -14.47
CA GLY A 102 -21.72 -25.61 -15.07
C GLY A 102 -22.02 -26.71 -14.04
N THR A 103 -21.04 -27.07 -13.22
CA THR A 103 -21.22 -28.07 -12.15
C THR A 103 -22.27 -27.65 -11.11
N LEU A 104 -22.32 -26.37 -10.75
CA LEU A 104 -23.32 -25.85 -9.81
C LEU A 104 -24.73 -25.89 -10.41
N SER A 105 -24.87 -25.65 -11.72
CA SER A 105 -26.15 -25.72 -12.42
C SER A 105 -26.68 -27.15 -12.56
N GLU A 106 -25.82 -28.16 -12.77
CA GLU A 106 -26.23 -29.57 -12.75
C GLU A 106 -26.72 -30.04 -11.38
N VAL A 107 -26.10 -29.59 -10.30
CA VAL A 107 -26.52 -29.91 -8.92
C VAL A 107 -27.88 -29.27 -8.61
N LYS A 108 -28.15 -28.07 -9.14
CA LYS A 108 -29.40 -27.35 -8.91
C LYS A 108 -30.60 -27.95 -9.65
N VAL A 109 -30.38 -28.71 -10.73
CA VAL A 109 -31.45 -29.39 -11.49
C VAL A 109 -31.83 -30.75 -10.89
N LYS A 110 -31.02 -31.31 -9.97
CA LYS A 110 -31.28 -32.59 -9.30
C LYS A 110 -32.05 -32.48 -7.96
N VAL A 111 -32.72 -31.35 -7.70
CA VAL A 111 -33.61 -31.16 -6.55
C VAL A 111 -35.04 -30.97 -7.02
#